data_AF-A0A940KG93-F1
#
_entry.id   AF-A0A940KG93-F1
#
_cell.length_a   1.000
_cell.length_b   1.000
_cell.length_c   1.000
_cell.angle_alpha   90.00
_cell.angle_beta   90.00
_cell.angle_gamma   90.00
#
_symmetry.space_group_name_H-M   'P 1'
#
loop_
_entity.id
_entity.type
_entity.pdbx_description
1 polymer ?
#
loop_
_entity_poly.entity_id
_entity_poly.type
_entity_poly.pdbx_seq_one_letter_code
_entity_poly.pdbx_strand_id
1 'polypeptide(L)'
;MLYPTVKRSPLFLSCLFFLFCASACSKGDAGSDNPPDPPYNGPATVIQSTSTTLDASTLVTFSDNSTQTVRFSKGALRIPLSGSGNKIIKSIKAGNDEEILIGRKEGGTISLNYDGDILRFRDPVNGAIPIGTYDEFQLINFSETTLAATYKLEADLDFMDISWTPIGKERPREAFTGNFDGNNFKISNLNIYSGNEPAGLFGYADNTKNANPPAQYIRNLTIASGSVKGGLAGAFLAKISYSNNPFNPNICVISNCVNYASINGGLAGGIAVWCGTVENCKNYGEVVSGDQGAGGIVYGAIKLDGCENFGNIKLNNDAIANPVVGGIVGRFFGSTFSNCTNHGDITVNGNALSVTVGGIVGLRLVSSNTDASVKIINSGNIVCNNVKSAVCGGLVGANAGTTIVKASFNKGNITLTGTTNYAGGIIGGLNIRNGYGFEAVYNTGNISASKIAGGLIGSYQLGEGNGGGTNTIERSYNTGTVTAITAGGVIGQDDASTNKTISNCFWKDIPTGNAIRAVGGSSVGNPATYTGSFVFSASAWPASANGWTVGNGSNGAYWKSLGNWNNGNSTYPQLYFE
;
A
#
# COMPACT_ATOMS: atom_id res chain seq x y z
N MET A 1 9.92 -34.11 19.94
CA MET A 1 9.43 -33.01 19.07
C MET A 1 8.29 -33.56 18.25
N LEU A 2 7.05 -33.28 18.65
CA LEU A 2 5.84 -33.70 17.94
C LEU A 2 5.48 -32.58 16.96
N TYR A 3 5.61 -32.85 15.66
CA TYR A 3 5.15 -31.95 14.61
C TYR A 3 3.62 -31.97 14.56
N PRO A 4 2.95 -30.81 14.39
CA PRO A 4 1.50 -30.76 14.28
C PRO A 4 1.00 -31.47 13.00
N THR A 5 -0.12 -32.17 13.14
CA THR A 5 -0.80 -32.96 12.11
C THR A 5 -2.16 -32.36 11.78
N VAL A 6 -2.55 -32.32 10.51
CA VAL A 6 -3.94 -32.04 10.12
C VAL A 6 -4.73 -33.33 10.14
N LYS A 7 -5.74 -33.41 11.02
CA LYS A 7 -7.00 -34.10 10.74
C LYS A 7 -8.06 -33.02 10.68
N ARG A 8 -8.74 -32.84 9.55
CA ARG A 8 -9.89 -31.94 9.49
C ARG A 8 -11.01 -32.55 10.36
N SER A 9 -11.45 -31.83 11.39
CA SER A 9 -12.78 -32.06 11.96
C SER A 9 -13.79 -31.32 11.07
N PRO A 10 -14.94 -31.93 10.74
CA PRO A 10 -15.90 -31.33 9.83
C PRO A 10 -16.78 -30.37 10.62
N LEU A 11 -16.57 -29.06 10.46
CA LEU A 11 -17.57 -28.07 10.83
C LEU A 11 -17.59 -26.96 9.79
N PHE A 12 -18.81 -26.70 9.29
CA PHE A 12 -19.22 -25.75 8.25
C PHE A 12 -19.13 -26.24 6.80
N LEU A 13 -20.00 -27.20 6.47
CA LEU A 13 -20.63 -27.24 5.15
C LEU A 13 -22.15 -27.05 5.34
N SER A 14 -22.64 -25.83 5.10
CA SER A 14 -24.07 -25.56 5.02
C SER A 14 -24.62 -26.12 3.71
N CYS A 15 -25.50 -27.12 3.86
CA CYS A 15 -26.50 -27.66 2.94
C CYS A 15 -26.55 -27.11 1.50
N LEU A 16 -26.29 -27.99 0.53
CA LEU A 16 -27.19 -28.10 -0.62
C LEU A 16 -27.24 -29.56 -1.10
N PHE A 17 -28.45 -30.10 -1.10
CA PHE A 17 -28.83 -31.43 -1.58
C PHE A 17 -28.41 -31.66 -3.03
N PHE A 18 -27.85 -32.82 -3.35
CA PHE A 18 -28.31 -33.64 -4.47
C PHE A 18 -28.17 -35.13 -4.14
N LEU A 19 -29.34 -35.77 -4.09
CA LEU A 19 -29.57 -37.20 -4.00
C LEU A 19 -29.30 -37.80 -5.39
N PHE A 20 -28.56 -38.92 -5.51
CA PHE A 20 -28.97 -40.07 -6.33
C PHE A 20 -28.09 -41.32 -6.13
N CYS A 21 -28.79 -42.39 -5.75
CA CYS A 21 -28.57 -43.83 -5.94
C CYS A 21 -27.31 -44.55 -5.40
N ALA A 22 -27.55 -45.35 -4.36
CA ALA A 22 -26.79 -46.53 -4.00
C ALA A 22 -27.37 -47.79 -4.69
N SER A 23 -26.51 -48.56 -5.36
CA SER A 23 -26.52 -50.03 -5.57
C SER A 23 -25.45 -50.33 -6.64
N ALA A 24 -24.55 -51.31 -6.54
CA ALA A 24 -24.60 -52.56 -5.81
C ALA A 24 -23.19 -53.06 -5.42
N CYS A 25 -23.21 -54.12 -4.63
CA CYS A 25 -22.12 -54.75 -3.90
C CYS A 25 -21.18 -55.63 -4.75
N SER A 26 -19.97 -55.80 -4.20
CA SER A 26 -19.07 -56.97 -4.29
C SER A 26 -18.21 -57.19 -5.56
N LYS A 27 -16.90 -57.08 -5.38
CA LYS A 27 -15.97 -58.22 -5.27
C LYS A 27 -14.61 -57.71 -4.80
N GLY A 28 -13.98 -58.47 -3.90
CA GLY A 28 -12.62 -58.19 -3.46
C GLY A 28 -11.66 -58.34 -4.63
N ASP A 29 -10.87 -57.30 -4.88
CA ASP A 29 -9.71 -57.41 -5.74
C ASP A 29 -8.52 -57.84 -4.89
N ALA A 30 -8.13 -59.10 -5.10
CA ALA A 30 -6.77 -59.54 -4.89
C ALA A 30 -5.82 -58.60 -5.64
N GLY A 31 -4.66 -58.32 -5.05
CA GLY A 31 -3.64 -57.46 -5.62
C GLY A 31 -3.38 -57.80 -7.09
N SER A 32 -3.81 -56.90 -7.98
CA SER A 32 -3.22 -56.80 -9.30
C SER A 32 -1.98 -55.93 -9.16
N ASP A 33 -0.83 -56.59 -9.09
CA ASP A 33 0.43 -56.01 -9.53
C ASP A 33 0.26 -55.64 -11.01
N ASN A 34 -0.36 -54.50 -11.29
CA ASN A 34 -0.19 -53.86 -12.58
C ASN A 34 1.32 -53.65 -12.75
N PRO A 35 1.92 -54.10 -13.86
CA PRO A 35 3.33 -53.85 -14.10
C PRO A 35 3.60 -52.35 -13.97
N PRO A 36 4.74 -51.93 -13.40
CA PRO A 36 5.07 -50.51 -13.35
C PRO A 36 4.97 -49.96 -14.76
N ASP A 37 4.20 -48.88 -14.92
CA ASP A 37 4.12 -48.18 -16.20
C ASP A 37 5.54 -47.98 -16.72
N PRO A 38 5.81 -48.25 -18.01
CA PRO A 38 7.14 -48.05 -18.58
C PRO A 38 7.59 -46.61 -18.26
N PRO A 39 8.88 -46.40 -17.91
CA PRO A 39 9.34 -45.11 -17.43
C PRO A 39 9.06 -44.04 -18.49
N TYR A 40 8.09 -43.17 -18.21
CA TYR A 40 7.81 -42.02 -19.06
C TYR A 40 9.01 -41.07 -19.00
N ASN A 41 9.75 -41.03 -20.12
CA ASN A 41 10.95 -40.21 -20.29
C ASN A 41 10.66 -38.82 -20.87
N GLY A 42 9.39 -38.45 -21.03
CA GLY A 42 9.00 -37.13 -21.51
C GLY A 42 9.03 -36.06 -20.41
N PRO A 43 8.80 -34.78 -20.77
CA PRO A 43 8.66 -33.69 -19.80
C PRO A 43 7.55 -33.97 -18.80
N ALA A 44 7.84 -33.77 -17.51
CA ALA A 44 6.90 -34.00 -16.42
C ALA A 44 7.12 -33.02 -15.28
N THR A 45 6.07 -32.78 -14.51
CA THR A 45 6.20 -32.27 -13.14
C THR A 45 6.54 -33.46 -12.24
N VAL A 46 7.49 -33.28 -11.33
CA VAL A 46 7.84 -34.33 -10.35
C VAL A 46 7.44 -33.84 -8.97
N ILE A 47 6.49 -34.52 -8.33
CA ILE A 47 6.23 -34.33 -6.91
C ILE A 47 7.08 -35.34 -6.14
N GLN A 48 8.01 -34.84 -5.34
CA GLN A 48 8.89 -35.65 -4.51
C GLN A 48 8.43 -35.57 -3.06
N SER A 49 7.93 -36.69 -2.54
CA SER A 49 7.67 -36.85 -1.11
C SER A 49 8.96 -37.19 -0.35
N THR A 50 9.03 -36.76 0.92
CA THR A 50 10.00 -37.24 1.91
C THR A 50 9.82 -38.73 2.25
N SER A 51 8.59 -39.27 2.14
CA SER A 51 8.31 -40.69 2.35
C SER A 51 8.71 -41.48 1.10
N THR A 52 9.87 -42.14 1.16
CA THR A 52 10.38 -42.95 0.06
C THR A 52 9.65 -44.28 -0.12
N THR A 53 8.70 -44.60 0.75
CA THR A 53 7.90 -45.83 0.71
C THR A 53 6.48 -45.58 0.19
N LEU A 54 6.09 -44.33 -0.06
CA LEU A 54 4.77 -44.01 -0.60
C LEU A 54 4.61 -44.60 -2.01
N ASP A 55 3.60 -45.45 -2.15
CA ASP A 55 3.25 -46.14 -3.39
C ASP A 55 1.73 -46.26 -3.51
N ALA A 56 1.10 -45.38 -4.30
CA ALA A 56 -0.35 -45.25 -4.36
C ALA A 56 -0.82 -44.66 -5.69
N SER A 57 -1.94 -45.17 -6.21
CA SER A 57 -2.66 -44.54 -7.32
C SER A 57 -3.15 -43.17 -6.88
N THR A 58 -2.87 -42.13 -7.66
CA THR A 58 -3.07 -40.73 -7.30
C THR A 58 -3.82 -40.01 -8.40
N LEU A 59 -4.96 -39.43 -8.03
CA LEU A 59 -5.72 -38.55 -8.90
C LEU A 59 -5.09 -37.15 -8.84
N VAL A 60 -4.69 -36.64 -10.00
CA VAL A 60 -4.23 -35.27 -10.20
C VAL A 60 -5.36 -34.48 -10.84
N THR A 61 -5.73 -33.35 -10.25
CA THR A 61 -6.73 -32.43 -10.81
C THR A 61 -6.04 -31.14 -11.21
N PHE A 62 -6.34 -30.64 -12.40
CA PHE A 62 -5.86 -29.35 -12.90
C PHE A 62 -6.90 -28.24 -12.68
N SER A 63 -6.49 -26.98 -12.81
CA SER A 63 -7.38 -25.82 -12.61
C SER A 63 -8.56 -25.76 -13.59
N ASP A 64 -8.47 -26.40 -14.76
CA ASP A 64 -9.55 -26.53 -15.74
C ASP A 64 -10.48 -27.73 -15.46
N ASN A 65 -10.33 -28.37 -14.31
CA ASN A 65 -11.02 -29.60 -13.87
C ASN A 65 -10.71 -30.85 -14.71
N SER A 66 -9.78 -30.79 -15.67
CA SER A 66 -9.24 -32.01 -16.25
C SER A 66 -8.48 -32.80 -15.20
N THR A 67 -8.47 -34.13 -15.37
CA THR A 67 -7.83 -35.03 -14.42
C THR A 67 -6.87 -35.98 -15.11
N GLN A 68 -5.90 -36.47 -14.34
CA GLN A 68 -5.00 -37.54 -14.73
C GLN A 68 -4.78 -38.46 -13.54
N THR A 69 -4.76 -39.77 -13.78
CA THR A 69 -4.36 -40.74 -12.76
C THR A 69 -2.92 -41.16 -13.02
N VAL A 70 -2.07 -40.98 -12.02
CA VAL A 70 -0.65 -41.38 -12.00
C VAL A 70 -0.35 -42.07 -10.68
N ARG A 71 0.78 -42.75 -10.56
CA ARG A 71 1.12 -43.52 -9.36
C ARG A 71 2.34 -42.95 -8.66
N PHE A 72 2.25 -42.76 -7.34
CA PHE A 72 3.46 -42.61 -6.54
C PHE A 72 4.25 -43.92 -6.63
N SER A 73 5.54 -43.82 -6.91
CA SER A 73 6.45 -44.96 -6.84
C SER A 73 7.69 -44.54 -6.08
N LYS A 74 7.96 -45.22 -4.97
CA LYS A 74 9.08 -44.91 -4.05
C LYS A 74 9.12 -43.43 -3.63
N GLY A 75 7.95 -42.86 -3.34
CA GLY A 75 7.81 -41.46 -2.93
C GLY A 75 7.83 -40.42 -4.04
N ALA A 76 8.01 -40.81 -5.30
CA ALA A 76 7.98 -39.89 -6.44
C ALA A 76 6.70 -40.06 -7.26
N LEU A 77 6.02 -38.95 -7.56
CA LEU A 77 4.91 -38.89 -8.51
C LEU A 77 5.38 -38.13 -9.75
N ARG A 78 5.38 -38.79 -10.91
CA ARG A 78 5.67 -38.15 -12.20
C ARG A 78 4.35 -37.83 -12.89
N ILE A 79 4.09 -36.55 -13.10
CA ILE A 79 2.89 -36.04 -13.77
C ILE A 79 3.32 -35.57 -15.17
N PRO A 80 3.02 -36.33 -16.24
CA PRO A 80 3.25 -35.88 -17.61
C PRO A 80 2.65 -34.49 -17.82
N LEU A 81 3.41 -33.58 -18.44
CA LEU A 81 2.88 -32.24 -18.71
C LEU A 81 1.67 -32.34 -19.65
N SER A 82 0.61 -31.59 -19.36
CA SER A 82 -0.45 -31.33 -20.33
C SER A 82 0.15 -30.66 -21.57
N GLY A 83 -0.48 -30.81 -22.76
CA GLY A 83 0.12 -30.46 -24.06
C GLY A 83 1.06 -29.24 -24.09
N SER A 84 0.61 -28.06 -23.63
CA SER A 84 1.43 -26.83 -23.62
C SER A 84 2.23 -26.58 -22.33
N GLY A 85 2.19 -27.46 -21.34
CA GLY A 85 2.88 -27.33 -20.04
C GLY A 85 2.49 -26.08 -19.26
N ASN A 86 1.25 -25.62 -19.41
CA ASN A 86 0.79 -24.34 -18.88
C ASN A 86 -0.35 -24.45 -17.87
N LYS A 87 -0.83 -25.65 -17.55
CA LYS A 87 -1.90 -25.78 -16.56
C LYS A 87 -1.38 -25.57 -15.15
N ILE A 88 -2.29 -25.20 -14.25
CA ILE A 88 -2.04 -25.23 -12.82
C ILE A 88 -2.46 -26.60 -12.31
N ILE A 89 -1.56 -27.28 -11.62
CA ILE A 89 -1.88 -28.46 -10.81
C ILE A 89 -2.67 -27.93 -9.61
N LYS A 90 -3.97 -28.22 -9.60
CA LYS A 90 -4.88 -27.77 -8.55
C LYS A 90 -4.70 -28.63 -7.31
N SER A 91 -4.73 -29.94 -7.48
CA SER A 91 -4.66 -30.87 -6.36
C SER A 91 -4.11 -32.25 -6.74
N ILE A 92 -3.70 -32.99 -5.71
CA ILE A 92 -3.45 -34.43 -5.77
C ILE A 92 -4.24 -35.15 -4.69
N LYS A 93 -4.67 -36.38 -4.95
CA LYS A 93 -5.32 -37.26 -3.99
C LYS A 93 -4.81 -38.68 -4.15
N ALA A 94 -3.96 -39.15 -3.24
CA ALA A 94 -3.42 -40.50 -3.24
C ALA A 94 -4.43 -41.46 -2.60
N GLY A 95 -4.81 -42.53 -3.30
CA GLY A 95 -5.76 -43.53 -2.80
C GLY A 95 -7.05 -42.91 -2.26
N ASN A 96 -7.31 -43.14 -0.97
CA ASN A 96 -8.48 -42.65 -0.25
C ASN A 96 -8.17 -41.47 0.68
N ASP A 97 -6.97 -40.88 0.57
CA ASP A 97 -6.47 -39.85 1.49
C ASP A 97 -7.19 -38.51 1.28
N GLU A 98 -6.91 -37.54 2.16
CA GLU A 98 -7.36 -36.17 1.93
C GLU A 98 -6.69 -35.57 0.68
N GLU A 99 -7.44 -34.74 -0.03
CA GLU A 99 -6.94 -33.99 -1.17
C GLU A 99 -5.94 -32.93 -0.70
N ILE A 100 -4.78 -32.87 -1.35
CA ILE A 100 -3.75 -31.85 -1.13
C ILE A 100 -3.82 -30.82 -2.26
N LEU A 101 -4.06 -29.56 -1.91
CA LEU A 101 -4.07 -28.43 -2.83
C LEU A 101 -2.64 -27.98 -3.12
N ILE A 102 -2.31 -27.96 -4.40
CA ILE A 102 -0.95 -27.71 -4.90
C ILE A 102 -0.78 -26.25 -5.32
N GLY A 103 -1.62 -25.74 -6.23
CA GLY A 103 -1.55 -24.34 -6.68
C GLY A 103 -0.26 -23.99 -7.43
N ARG A 104 0.29 -24.93 -8.20
CA ARG A 104 1.56 -24.75 -8.93
C ARG A 104 1.35 -24.94 -10.42
N LYS A 105 2.00 -24.10 -11.22
CA LYS A 105 2.12 -24.36 -12.66
C LYS A 105 2.86 -25.68 -12.88
N GLU A 106 2.42 -26.42 -13.89
CA GLU A 106 3.15 -27.59 -14.39
C GLU A 106 4.61 -27.25 -14.73
N GLY A 107 5.51 -28.19 -14.45
CA GLY A 107 6.93 -28.10 -14.69
C GLY A 107 7.77 -28.09 -13.41
N GLY A 108 8.98 -28.65 -13.52
CA GLY A 108 9.94 -28.69 -12.42
C GLY A 108 9.58 -29.69 -11.31
N THR A 109 10.19 -29.48 -10.14
CA THR A 109 10.04 -30.34 -8.97
C THR A 109 9.27 -29.62 -7.86
N ILE A 110 8.37 -30.36 -7.21
CA ILE A 110 7.61 -29.93 -6.03
C ILE A 110 7.99 -30.89 -4.90
N SER A 111 8.60 -30.40 -3.84
CA SER A 111 8.96 -31.22 -2.68
C SER A 111 7.87 -31.11 -1.61
N LEU A 112 7.43 -32.25 -1.06
CA LEU A 112 6.42 -32.31 0.00
C LEU A 112 6.92 -33.17 1.16
N ASN A 113 6.56 -32.80 2.38
CA ASN A 113 6.63 -33.71 3.53
C ASN A 113 5.27 -34.38 3.73
N TYR A 114 5.03 -35.47 2.99
CA TYR A 114 3.74 -36.15 2.93
C TYR A 114 3.90 -37.67 2.95
N ASP A 115 3.32 -38.36 3.92
CA ASP A 115 3.51 -39.79 4.14
C ASP A 115 2.43 -40.70 3.54
N GLY A 116 1.44 -40.16 2.82
CA GLY A 116 0.24 -40.91 2.42
C GLY A 116 -0.88 -40.86 3.45
N ASP A 117 -0.84 -39.90 4.39
CA ASP A 117 -1.95 -39.59 5.30
C ASP A 117 -1.96 -38.08 5.58
N ILE A 118 -0.82 -37.53 6.03
CA ILE A 118 -0.76 -36.17 6.55
C ILE A 118 0.34 -35.36 5.85
N LEU A 119 -0.05 -34.20 5.29
CA LEU A 119 0.89 -33.17 4.87
C LEU A 119 1.42 -32.42 6.10
N ARG A 120 2.74 -32.22 6.16
CA ARG A 120 3.43 -31.44 7.19
C ARG A 120 4.38 -30.43 6.56
N PHE A 121 4.84 -29.49 7.36
CA PHE A 121 5.97 -28.66 6.97
C PHE A 121 7.22 -29.50 6.74
N ARG A 122 7.99 -29.11 5.72
CA ARG A 122 9.36 -29.59 5.51
C ARG A 122 10.31 -28.95 6.52
N ASP A 123 11.47 -29.57 6.69
CA ASP A 123 12.52 -29.02 7.55
C ASP A 123 12.99 -27.65 7.04
N PRO A 124 13.29 -26.70 7.95
CA PRO A 124 13.78 -25.39 7.55
C PRO A 124 15.07 -25.48 6.72
N VAL A 125 15.10 -24.74 5.61
CA VAL A 125 16.29 -24.55 4.78
C VAL A 125 16.82 -23.15 5.05
N ASN A 126 18.07 -23.04 5.50
CA ASN A 126 18.69 -21.77 5.88
C ASN A 126 17.86 -20.96 6.91
N GLY A 127 17.24 -21.66 7.88
CA GLY A 127 16.48 -21.04 8.96
C GLY A 127 15.03 -20.65 8.61
N ALA A 128 14.55 -20.94 7.41
CA ALA A 128 13.16 -20.69 7.01
C ALA A 128 12.47 -21.98 6.55
N ILE A 129 11.21 -22.18 6.97
CA ILE A 129 10.37 -23.27 6.48
C ILE A 129 9.97 -22.95 5.03
N PRO A 130 10.28 -23.85 4.07
CA PRO A 130 9.92 -23.63 2.68
C PRO A 130 8.43 -23.84 2.45
N ILE A 131 7.84 -22.98 1.62
CA ILE A 131 6.44 -23.04 1.19
C ILE A 131 6.42 -23.16 -0.34
N GLY A 132 5.97 -24.31 -0.83
CA GLY A 132 5.95 -24.69 -2.23
C GLY A 132 4.57 -25.05 -2.77
N THR A 133 3.54 -25.11 -1.93
CA THR A 133 2.15 -25.36 -2.33
C THR A 133 1.15 -24.49 -1.57
N TYR A 134 -0.08 -24.42 -2.09
CA TYR A 134 -1.21 -23.77 -1.42
C TYR A 134 -1.44 -24.34 -0.01
N ASP A 135 -1.47 -25.66 0.15
CA ASP A 135 -1.73 -26.27 1.46
C ASP A 135 -0.56 -26.09 2.44
N GLU A 136 0.70 -26.13 1.98
CA GLU A 136 1.83 -25.74 2.86
C GLU A 136 1.63 -24.30 3.38
N PHE A 137 1.12 -23.38 2.56
CA PHE A 137 0.80 -22.03 3.00
C PHE A 137 -0.30 -21.99 4.07
N GLN A 138 -1.37 -22.78 3.89
CA GLN A 138 -2.48 -22.87 4.86
C GLN A 138 -2.01 -23.34 6.25
N LEU A 139 -1.01 -24.22 6.31
CA LEU A 139 -0.46 -24.73 7.56
C LEU A 139 0.13 -23.63 8.47
N ILE A 140 0.44 -22.45 7.94
CA ILE A 140 0.95 -21.32 8.74
C ILE A 140 -0.06 -20.95 9.84
N ASN A 141 -1.35 -21.01 9.51
CA ASN A 141 -2.45 -20.58 10.38
C ASN A 141 -2.90 -21.65 11.40
N PHE A 142 -2.12 -22.73 11.58
CA PHE A 142 -2.57 -23.91 12.34
C PHE A 142 -2.44 -23.77 13.87
N SER A 143 -1.39 -23.12 14.38
CA SER A 143 -1.10 -23.05 15.82
C SER A 143 -0.25 -21.83 16.18
N GLU A 144 -0.12 -21.53 17.47
CA GLU A 144 0.79 -20.47 17.94
C GLU A 144 2.24 -20.67 17.47
N THR A 145 2.71 -21.93 17.43
CA THR A 145 4.06 -22.27 16.99
C THR A 145 4.27 -21.99 15.50
N THR A 146 3.29 -22.35 14.67
CA THR A 146 3.36 -22.11 13.22
C THR A 146 3.21 -20.61 12.92
N LEU A 147 2.37 -19.89 13.66
CA LEU A 147 2.23 -18.44 13.53
C LEU A 147 3.49 -17.66 13.92
N ALA A 148 4.42 -18.25 14.66
CA ALA A 148 5.66 -17.63 15.12
C ALA A 148 6.91 -17.99 14.28
N ALA A 149 6.79 -18.93 13.34
CA ALA A 149 7.92 -19.41 12.55
C ALA A 149 8.33 -18.47 11.40
N THR A 150 9.48 -18.73 10.80
CA THR A 150 9.96 -18.01 9.61
C THR A 150 9.72 -18.85 8.36
N TYR A 151 9.16 -18.24 7.32
CA TYR A 151 8.75 -18.91 6.09
C TYR A 151 9.38 -18.27 4.85
N LYS A 152 9.59 -19.09 3.82
CA LYS A 152 10.10 -18.64 2.53
C LYS A 152 9.41 -19.33 1.36
N LEU A 153 8.92 -18.57 0.37
CA LEU A 153 8.39 -19.16 -0.86
C LEU A 153 9.51 -19.76 -1.74
N GLU A 154 9.21 -20.87 -2.38
CA GLU A 154 10.11 -21.54 -3.34
C GLU A 154 9.62 -21.49 -4.79
N ALA A 155 8.41 -21.00 -5.03
CA ALA A 155 7.84 -20.83 -6.35
C ALA A 155 6.64 -19.88 -6.33
N ASP A 156 6.21 -19.45 -7.52
CA ASP A 156 4.92 -18.81 -7.72
C ASP A 156 3.78 -19.76 -7.32
N LEU A 157 2.79 -19.22 -6.63
CA LEU A 157 1.58 -19.93 -6.21
C LEU A 157 0.34 -19.32 -6.85
N ASP A 158 -0.58 -20.18 -7.24
CA ASP A 158 -1.92 -19.82 -7.67
C ASP A 158 -2.91 -20.31 -6.61
N PHE A 159 -3.72 -19.41 -6.07
CA PHE A 159 -4.73 -19.74 -5.06
C PHE A 159 -6.03 -20.28 -5.67
N MET A 160 -6.06 -20.44 -6.99
CA MET A 160 -7.07 -21.19 -7.77
C MET A 160 -8.49 -20.67 -7.57
N ASP A 161 -8.60 -19.36 -7.35
CA ASP A 161 -9.84 -18.66 -6.98
C ASP A 161 -10.54 -19.19 -5.72
N ILE A 162 -9.83 -19.97 -4.90
CA ILE A 162 -10.33 -20.47 -3.62
C ILE A 162 -10.40 -19.30 -2.64
N SER A 163 -11.51 -19.21 -1.91
CA SER A 163 -11.65 -18.21 -0.84
C SER A 163 -10.56 -18.38 0.20
N TRP A 164 -9.74 -17.35 0.37
CA TRP A 164 -8.63 -17.34 1.32
C TRP A 164 -9.12 -16.95 2.72
N THR A 165 -8.67 -17.70 3.72
CA THR A 165 -8.83 -17.33 5.13
C THR A 165 -7.57 -16.58 5.58
N PRO A 166 -7.67 -15.30 5.98
CA PRO A 166 -6.53 -14.51 6.43
C PRO A 166 -5.72 -15.23 7.53
N ILE A 167 -4.39 -15.16 7.42
CA ILE A 167 -3.50 -15.70 8.46
C ILE A 167 -3.51 -14.78 9.67
N GLY A 168 -3.70 -15.38 10.83
CA GLY A 168 -3.73 -14.68 12.10
C GLY A 168 -5.09 -14.02 12.40
N LYS A 169 -5.47 -14.05 13.68
CA LYS A 169 -6.71 -13.47 14.22
C LYS A 169 -6.42 -12.56 15.41
N GLU A 170 -7.45 -11.85 15.87
CA GLU A 170 -7.35 -10.99 17.04
C GLU A 170 -6.93 -11.78 18.30
N ARG A 171 -6.23 -11.08 19.20
CA ARG A 171 -5.71 -11.59 20.47
C ARG A 171 -6.79 -12.27 21.35
N PRO A 172 -6.39 -13.18 22.27
CA PRO A 172 -5.11 -13.14 22.99
C PRO A 172 -3.90 -13.81 22.35
N ARG A 173 -4.03 -14.82 21.47
CA ARG A 173 -2.84 -15.59 21.03
C ARG A 173 -2.79 -16.05 19.56
N GLU A 174 -3.64 -15.52 18.70
CA GLU A 174 -3.78 -16.05 17.33
C GLU A 174 -3.22 -15.11 16.25
N ALA A 175 -2.50 -14.04 16.58
CA ALA A 175 -1.87 -13.17 15.59
C ALA A 175 -0.59 -13.80 15.00
N PHE A 176 -0.28 -13.47 13.74
CA PHE A 176 0.98 -13.85 13.12
C PHE A 176 2.13 -13.08 13.76
N THR A 177 3.09 -13.78 14.36
CA THR A 177 4.28 -13.19 15.01
C THR A 177 5.59 -13.63 14.34
N GLY A 178 5.47 -14.44 13.29
CA GLY A 178 6.57 -14.98 12.50
C GLY A 178 7.03 -14.04 11.41
N ASN A 179 7.89 -14.54 10.52
CA ASN A 179 8.43 -13.79 9.40
C ASN A 179 8.10 -14.45 8.07
N PHE A 180 7.88 -13.65 7.03
CA PHE A 180 7.55 -14.16 5.70
C PHE A 180 8.39 -13.50 4.60
N ASP A 181 9.14 -14.31 3.86
CA ASP A 181 9.90 -13.90 2.68
C ASP A 181 9.31 -14.55 1.42
N GLY A 182 8.68 -13.75 0.55
CA GLY A 182 8.17 -14.22 -0.72
C GLY A 182 9.26 -14.59 -1.72
N ASN A 183 10.53 -14.29 -1.45
CA ASN A 183 11.67 -14.64 -2.30
C ASN A 183 11.52 -14.18 -3.77
N ASN A 184 10.83 -13.05 -3.97
CA ASN A 184 10.44 -12.45 -5.25
C ASN A 184 9.45 -13.28 -6.09
N PHE A 185 8.84 -14.31 -5.51
CA PHE A 185 7.75 -15.05 -6.14
C PHE A 185 6.41 -14.32 -6.00
N LYS A 186 5.40 -14.88 -6.68
CA LYS A 186 4.08 -14.30 -6.82
C LYS A 186 3.01 -15.21 -6.21
N ILE A 187 1.94 -14.59 -5.71
CA ILE A 187 0.67 -15.24 -5.42
C ILE A 187 -0.38 -14.69 -6.39
N SER A 188 -1.07 -15.56 -7.10
CA SER A 188 -2.17 -15.22 -8.00
C SER A 188 -3.51 -15.65 -7.41
N ASN A 189 -4.58 -14.96 -7.80
CA ASN A 189 -5.97 -15.28 -7.47
C ASN A 189 -6.27 -15.25 -5.95
N LEU A 190 -5.69 -14.26 -5.25
CA LEU A 190 -5.97 -14.02 -3.83
C LEU A 190 -7.39 -13.45 -3.65
N ASN A 191 -8.35 -14.29 -3.29
CA ASN A 191 -9.75 -13.89 -3.11
C ASN A 191 -10.16 -13.92 -1.64
N ILE A 192 -10.48 -12.76 -1.08
CA ILE A 192 -10.89 -12.62 0.33
C ILE A 192 -12.20 -11.84 0.40
N TYR A 193 -13.18 -12.40 1.11
CA TYR A 193 -14.41 -11.70 1.50
C TYR A 193 -14.68 -11.95 2.98
N SER A 194 -14.34 -10.98 3.83
CA SER A 194 -14.41 -11.12 5.29
C SER A 194 -15.49 -10.25 5.95
N GLY A 195 -16.41 -9.67 5.16
CA GLY A 195 -17.44 -8.78 5.69
C GLY A 195 -16.83 -7.56 6.38
N ASN A 196 -17.08 -7.39 7.69
CA ASN A 196 -16.50 -6.30 8.50
C ASN A 196 -15.19 -6.69 9.20
N GLU A 197 -14.71 -7.93 9.03
CA GLU A 197 -13.46 -8.39 9.64
C GLU A 197 -12.22 -7.95 8.82
N PRO A 198 -11.03 -7.95 9.43
CA PRO A 198 -9.80 -7.65 8.72
C PRO A 198 -9.47 -8.66 7.61
N ALA A 199 -9.18 -8.14 6.42
CA ALA A 199 -8.94 -8.88 5.19
C ALA A 199 -7.58 -8.53 4.60
N GLY A 200 -6.74 -9.56 4.48
CA GLY A 200 -5.44 -9.53 3.84
C GLY A 200 -4.84 -10.93 3.82
N LEU A 201 -3.73 -11.14 3.10
CA LEU A 201 -2.99 -12.40 3.18
C LEU A 201 -2.74 -12.78 4.66
N PHE A 202 -2.35 -11.78 5.45
CA PHE A 202 -2.34 -11.79 6.90
C PHE A 202 -3.45 -10.85 7.43
N GLY A 203 -4.38 -11.39 8.21
CA GLY A 203 -5.43 -10.61 8.86
C GLY A 203 -4.88 -9.81 10.03
N TYR A 204 -4.08 -10.47 10.88
CA TYR A 204 -3.49 -9.87 12.07
C TYR A 204 -2.01 -10.23 12.21
N ALA A 205 -1.18 -9.22 12.42
CA ALA A 205 0.23 -9.38 12.79
C ALA A 205 0.54 -8.74 14.15
N ASP A 206 1.56 -9.23 14.84
CA ASP A 206 1.94 -8.78 16.18
C ASP A 206 3.39 -9.15 16.49
N ASN A 207 4.17 -8.20 16.99
CA ASN A 207 5.54 -8.45 17.41
C ASN A 207 5.78 -8.12 18.89
N THR A 208 4.74 -7.76 19.66
CA THR A 208 4.93 -7.27 21.04
C THR A 208 4.98 -8.37 22.10
N LYS A 209 5.03 -9.66 21.71
CA LYS A 209 5.23 -10.77 22.66
C LYS A 209 6.63 -10.77 23.28
N ASN A 210 7.60 -10.08 22.65
CA ASN A 210 8.97 -9.99 23.15
C ASN A 210 9.26 -8.58 23.70
N ALA A 211 10.06 -8.48 24.76
CA ALA A 211 10.46 -7.19 25.34
C ALA A 211 11.36 -6.35 24.41
N ASN A 212 12.06 -7.00 23.47
CA ASN A 212 12.89 -6.37 22.45
C ASN A 212 12.93 -7.27 21.18
N PRO A 213 11.84 -7.36 20.42
CA PRO A 213 11.76 -8.29 19.30
C PRO A 213 12.69 -7.88 18.16
N PRO A 214 13.28 -8.83 17.42
CA PRO A 214 13.76 -8.54 16.07
C PRO A 214 12.58 -8.08 15.22
N ALA A 215 12.83 -7.25 14.20
CA ALA A 215 11.77 -6.73 13.34
C ALA A 215 11.01 -7.88 12.64
N GLN A 216 9.71 -7.96 12.89
CA GLN A 216 8.81 -8.83 12.13
C GLN A 216 8.74 -8.31 10.69
N TYR A 217 8.86 -9.20 9.69
CA TYR A 217 8.81 -8.78 8.29
C TYR A 217 7.89 -9.63 7.40
N ILE A 218 7.30 -8.94 6.42
CA ILE A 218 6.67 -9.52 5.23
C ILE A 218 7.35 -8.86 4.03
N ARG A 219 8.05 -9.60 3.19
CA ARG A 219 8.87 -8.99 2.14
C ARG A 219 8.97 -9.77 0.84
N ASN A 220 9.44 -9.10 -0.20
CA ASN A 220 9.81 -9.69 -1.50
C ASN A 220 8.69 -10.54 -2.10
N LEU A 221 7.45 -10.04 -2.09
CA LEU A 221 6.28 -10.80 -2.53
C LEU A 221 5.41 -9.96 -3.47
N THR A 222 4.94 -10.57 -4.54
CA THR A 222 3.95 -9.94 -5.44
C THR A 222 2.60 -10.63 -5.32
N ILE A 223 1.54 -9.88 -5.02
CA ILE A 223 0.17 -10.35 -5.27
C ILE A 223 -0.18 -9.97 -6.72
N ALA A 224 -0.21 -10.96 -7.61
CA ALA A 224 -0.33 -10.77 -9.05
C ALA A 224 -1.77 -10.58 -9.55
N SER A 225 -2.75 -11.13 -8.82
CA SER A 225 -4.18 -10.98 -9.12
C SER A 225 -5.02 -11.33 -7.89
N GLY A 226 -6.30 -10.91 -7.91
CA GLY A 226 -7.27 -11.24 -6.88
C GLY A 226 -8.10 -10.03 -6.44
N SER A 227 -8.89 -10.24 -5.39
CA SER A 227 -9.72 -9.20 -4.77
C SER A 227 -9.75 -9.41 -3.25
N VAL A 228 -9.45 -8.35 -2.50
CA VAL A 228 -9.49 -8.35 -1.03
C VAL A 228 -10.59 -7.42 -0.54
N LYS A 229 -11.60 -7.99 0.13
CA LYS A 229 -12.73 -7.25 0.70
C LYS A 229 -12.95 -7.54 2.18
N GLY A 230 -12.96 -6.50 3.01
CA GLY A 230 -13.15 -6.60 4.47
C GLY A 230 -13.44 -5.26 5.15
N GLY A 231 -13.69 -5.24 6.46
CA GLY A 231 -13.88 -3.97 7.18
C GLY A 231 -12.60 -3.15 7.25
N LEU A 232 -11.48 -3.85 7.47
CA LEU A 232 -10.12 -3.35 7.25
C LEU A 232 -9.52 -4.17 6.11
N ALA A 233 -9.04 -3.53 5.05
CA ALA A 233 -8.57 -4.25 3.87
C ALA A 233 -7.18 -3.80 3.41
N GLY A 234 -6.25 -4.75 3.29
CA GLY A 234 -4.99 -4.54 2.59
C GLY A 234 -4.39 -5.84 2.09
N ALA A 235 -3.75 -5.82 0.92
CA ALA A 235 -3.35 -7.04 0.21
C ALA A 235 -2.52 -7.99 1.08
N PHE A 236 -1.55 -7.44 1.81
CA PHE A 236 -0.63 -8.20 2.65
C PHE A 236 -1.08 -8.23 4.11
N LEU A 237 -1.40 -7.07 4.70
CA LEU A 237 -1.69 -6.97 6.13
C LEU A 237 -2.88 -6.07 6.45
N ALA A 238 -3.89 -6.61 7.12
CA ALA A 238 -5.08 -5.85 7.46
C ALA A 238 -4.99 -5.11 8.81
N LYS A 239 -4.36 -5.68 9.83
CA LYS A 239 -4.28 -5.05 11.17
C LYS A 239 -3.04 -5.49 11.94
N ILE A 240 -2.51 -4.60 12.75
CA ILE A 240 -1.56 -4.93 13.82
C ILE A 240 -2.36 -5.10 15.12
N SER A 241 -2.21 -6.23 15.81
CA SER A 241 -2.89 -6.47 17.08
C SER A 241 -2.41 -5.49 18.15
N TYR A 242 -3.37 -4.91 18.90
CA TYR A 242 -3.18 -3.94 20.01
C TYR A 242 -1.77 -3.93 20.60
N SER A 243 -0.93 -3.03 20.08
CA SER A 243 0.37 -2.75 20.65
C SER A 243 0.22 -1.72 21.76
N ASN A 244 0.82 -1.97 22.92
CA ASN A 244 0.94 -0.96 23.99
C ASN A 244 1.78 0.25 23.54
N ASN A 245 2.41 0.17 22.36
CA ASN A 245 3.11 1.26 21.70
C ASN A 245 2.79 1.26 20.18
N PRO A 246 1.68 1.87 19.73
CA PRO A 246 1.31 1.97 18.31
C PRO A 246 2.27 2.83 17.48
N PHE A 247 3.32 3.37 18.10
CA PHE A 247 4.35 4.22 17.50
C PHE A 247 5.72 3.53 17.39
N ASN A 248 5.80 2.21 17.52
CA ASN A 248 7.05 1.47 17.28
C ASN A 248 7.17 1.04 15.79
N PRO A 249 8.17 1.54 15.04
CA PRO A 249 8.34 1.25 13.61
C PRO A 249 8.74 -0.21 13.31
N ASN A 250 9.20 -0.97 14.32
CA ASN A 250 9.65 -2.37 14.19
C ASN A 250 8.54 -3.39 14.50
N ILE A 251 7.30 -2.95 14.79
CA ILE A 251 6.20 -3.90 15.04
C ILE A 251 5.88 -4.72 13.78
N CYS A 252 5.99 -4.11 12.61
CA CYS A 252 5.93 -4.81 11.33
C CYS A 252 6.69 -3.99 10.29
N VAL A 253 7.49 -4.67 9.48
CA VAL A 253 8.21 -4.13 8.33
C VAL A 253 7.70 -4.82 7.06
N ILE A 254 7.06 -4.06 6.18
CA ILE A 254 6.69 -4.55 4.85
C ILE A 254 7.63 -3.95 3.82
N SER A 255 8.34 -4.79 3.06
CA SER A 255 9.34 -4.30 2.10
C SER A 255 9.37 -5.05 0.77
N ASN A 256 9.64 -4.35 -0.32
CA ASN A 256 9.73 -4.94 -1.68
C ASN A 256 8.48 -5.75 -2.05
N CYS A 257 7.30 -5.27 -1.65
CA CYS A 257 6.03 -5.92 -1.91
C CYS A 257 5.26 -5.20 -3.01
N VAL A 258 4.61 -5.96 -3.91
CA VAL A 258 3.84 -5.41 -5.02
C VAL A 258 2.42 -5.95 -5.01
N ASN A 259 1.42 -5.08 -5.11
CA ASN A 259 0.01 -5.48 -5.20
C ASN A 259 -0.62 -5.12 -6.56
N TYR A 260 -1.29 -6.09 -7.19
CA TYR A 260 -2.18 -5.90 -8.34
C TYR A 260 -3.65 -6.22 -8.03
N ALA A 261 -3.95 -6.81 -6.87
CA ALA A 261 -5.32 -7.13 -6.47
C ALA A 261 -6.13 -5.87 -6.11
N SER A 262 -7.43 -5.87 -6.41
CA SER A 262 -8.33 -4.79 -5.98
C SER A 262 -8.59 -4.86 -4.48
N ILE A 263 -8.54 -3.72 -3.80
CA ILE A 263 -8.77 -3.61 -2.36
C ILE A 263 -10.06 -2.84 -2.11
N ASN A 264 -10.97 -3.42 -1.31
CA ASN A 264 -12.23 -2.78 -0.92
C ASN A 264 -12.44 -2.95 0.59
N GLY A 265 -12.48 -1.85 1.34
CA GLY A 265 -12.85 -1.95 2.74
C GLY A 265 -13.45 -0.71 3.36
N GLY A 266 -13.87 -0.80 4.63
CA GLY A 266 -14.26 0.39 5.40
C GLY A 266 -13.06 1.32 5.57
N LEU A 267 -11.93 0.74 5.95
CA LEU A 267 -10.62 1.39 5.97
C LEU A 267 -9.64 0.58 5.14
N ALA A 268 -8.95 1.21 4.19
CA ALA A 268 -8.21 0.49 3.16
C ALA A 268 -6.77 0.95 2.98
N GLY A 269 -5.88 0.03 2.65
CA GLY A 269 -4.55 0.34 2.15
C GLY A 269 -4.12 -0.66 1.08
N GLY A 270 -3.54 -0.20 -0.04
CA GLY A 270 -3.18 -1.07 -1.16
C GLY A 270 -2.29 -2.26 -0.76
N ILE A 271 -1.35 -2.03 0.16
CA ILE A 271 -0.44 -3.03 0.73
C ILE A 271 -0.91 -3.45 2.12
N ALA A 272 -1.18 -2.49 3.00
CA ALA A 272 -1.57 -2.76 4.38
C ALA A 272 -2.47 -1.66 4.95
N VAL A 273 -3.28 -1.94 5.96
CA VAL A 273 -3.99 -0.84 6.65
C VAL A 273 -3.07 -0.19 7.68
N TRP A 274 -2.39 -0.97 8.51
CA TRP A 274 -1.48 -0.47 9.53
C TRP A 274 -0.15 -1.21 9.47
N CYS A 275 0.95 -0.47 9.45
CA CYS A 275 2.30 -1.04 9.49
C CYS A 275 3.26 -0.09 10.20
N GLY A 276 4.30 -0.60 10.86
CA GLY A 276 5.32 0.26 11.44
C GLY A 276 6.14 0.95 10.34
N THR A 277 6.75 0.13 9.50
CA THR A 277 7.62 0.55 8.40
C THR A 277 7.14 -0.06 7.08
N VAL A 278 6.98 0.76 6.04
CA VAL A 278 6.71 0.29 4.68
C VAL A 278 7.75 0.87 3.73
N GLU A 279 8.49 0.01 3.03
CA GLU A 279 9.62 0.41 2.20
C GLU A 279 9.57 -0.25 0.82
N ASN A 280 9.90 0.49 -0.24
CA ASN A 280 10.03 -0.05 -1.60
C ASN A 280 8.81 -0.86 -2.09
N CYS A 281 7.61 -0.47 -1.65
CA CYS A 281 6.37 -1.16 -2.00
C CYS A 281 5.63 -0.45 -3.12
N LYS A 282 4.95 -1.23 -3.97
CA LYS A 282 4.18 -0.69 -5.10
C LYS A 282 2.76 -1.21 -5.12
N ASN A 283 1.80 -0.32 -5.36
CA ASN A 283 0.41 -0.69 -5.54
C ASN A 283 -0.09 -0.31 -6.93
N TYR A 284 -0.61 -1.28 -7.66
CA TYR A 284 -1.28 -1.11 -8.96
C TYR A 284 -2.79 -1.36 -8.87
N GLY A 285 -3.24 -2.07 -7.84
CA GLY A 285 -4.66 -2.36 -7.63
C GLY A 285 -5.46 -1.13 -7.19
N GLU A 286 -6.71 -1.02 -7.64
CA GLU A 286 -7.62 0.02 -7.16
C GLU A 286 -7.88 -0.14 -5.66
N VAL A 287 -7.89 0.98 -4.92
CA VAL A 287 -8.18 1.03 -3.48
C VAL A 287 -9.49 1.77 -3.26
N VAL A 288 -10.51 1.06 -2.78
CA VAL A 288 -11.83 1.61 -2.47
C VAL A 288 -12.04 1.59 -0.96
N SER A 289 -12.35 2.76 -0.39
CA SER A 289 -12.85 2.89 0.98
C SER A 289 -14.32 3.29 0.98
N GLY A 290 -15.11 2.61 1.81
CA GLY A 290 -16.53 2.91 2.01
C GLY A 290 -16.85 3.71 3.27
N ASP A 291 -15.85 4.00 4.12
CA ASP A 291 -16.11 4.47 5.48
C ASP A 291 -15.07 5.50 5.97
N GLN A 292 -13.93 5.03 6.49
CA GLN A 292 -13.05 5.85 7.36
C GLN A 292 -11.90 6.54 6.63
N GLY A 293 -11.50 6.04 5.45
CA GLY A 293 -10.34 6.55 4.74
C GLY A 293 -9.50 5.49 4.04
N ALA A 294 -8.50 5.96 3.30
CA ALA A 294 -7.65 5.11 2.49
C ALA A 294 -6.21 5.61 2.39
N GLY A 295 -5.27 4.68 2.17
CA GLY A 295 -3.94 4.95 1.65
C GLY A 295 -3.68 4.14 0.38
N GLY A 296 -3.08 4.73 -0.66
CA GLY A 296 -2.74 3.95 -1.86
C GLY A 296 -1.74 2.82 -1.58
N ILE A 297 -0.90 2.99 -0.55
CA ILE A 297 0.02 1.96 -0.05
C ILE A 297 -0.41 1.50 1.33
N VAL A 298 -0.52 2.42 2.28
CA VAL A 298 -0.83 2.09 3.67
C VAL A 298 -1.74 3.10 4.31
N TYR A 299 -2.76 2.71 5.09
CA TYR A 299 -3.55 3.73 5.77
C TYR A 299 -2.77 4.41 6.90
N GLY A 300 -2.07 3.67 7.77
CA GLY A 300 -1.32 4.19 8.90
C GLY A 300 0.11 3.66 8.98
N ALA A 301 1.10 4.56 9.01
CA ALA A 301 2.51 4.18 9.13
C ALA A 301 3.38 5.19 9.91
N ILE A 302 4.52 4.70 10.40
CA ILE A 302 5.54 5.49 11.12
C ILE A 302 6.76 5.74 10.23
N LYS A 303 7.15 4.79 9.38
CA LYS A 303 8.26 4.97 8.44
C LYS A 303 7.82 4.61 7.03
N LEU A 304 8.16 5.48 6.08
CA LEU A 304 7.84 5.34 4.66
C LEU A 304 9.03 5.77 3.81
N ASP A 305 9.49 4.87 2.95
CA ASP A 305 10.53 5.18 1.97
C ASP A 305 10.31 4.41 0.66
N GLY A 306 10.57 5.05 -0.48
CA GLY A 306 10.62 4.37 -1.78
C GLY A 306 9.30 3.77 -2.27
N CYS A 307 8.15 4.24 -1.76
CA CYS A 307 6.85 3.65 -2.08
C CYS A 307 6.16 4.34 -3.27
N GLU A 308 5.51 3.56 -4.14
CA GLU A 308 4.86 4.07 -5.36
C GLU A 308 3.41 3.55 -5.50
N ASN A 309 2.44 4.45 -5.61
CA ASN A 309 1.06 4.09 -5.89
C ASN A 309 0.67 4.46 -7.34
N PHE A 310 0.23 3.47 -8.10
CA PHE A 310 -0.36 3.59 -9.44
C PHE A 310 -1.87 3.35 -9.43
N GLY A 311 -2.37 2.61 -8.45
CA GLY A 311 -3.80 2.32 -8.32
C GLY A 311 -4.62 3.56 -7.97
N ASN A 312 -5.76 3.73 -8.61
CA ASN A 312 -6.69 4.79 -8.26
C ASN A 312 -7.27 4.56 -6.86
N ILE A 313 -7.55 5.66 -6.16
CA ILE A 313 -8.12 5.64 -4.82
C ILE A 313 -9.51 6.26 -4.87
N LYS A 314 -10.50 5.54 -4.40
CA LYS A 314 -11.89 6.01 -4.31
C LYS A 314 -12.38 5.95 -2.88
N LEU A 315 -12.88 7.07 -2.38
CA LEU A 315 -13.67 7.11 -1.16
C LEU A 315 -15.12 7.37 -1.54
N ASN A 316 -16.00 6.43 -1.24
CA ASN A 316 -17.45 6.58 -1.39
C ASN A 316 -18.03 6.70 0.02
N ASN A 317 -18.22 7.91 0.51
CA ASN A 317 -18.66 8.15 1.90
C ASN A 317 -20.08 8.74 1.93
N ASP A 318 -21.00 8.00 2.56
CA ASP A 318 -22.38 8.44 2.74
C ASP A 318 -22.72 8.93 4.16
N ALA A 319 -21.84 8.77 5.17
CA ALA A 319 -22.25 9.03 6.57
C ALA A 319 -21.16 9.39 7.63
N ILE A 320 -19.88 9.58 7.32
CA ILE A 320 -18.84 9.86 8.35
C ILE A 320 -18.36 11.32 8.40
N ALA A 321 -18.07 11.78 9.64
CA ALA A 321 -17.28 12.95 9.95
C ALA A 321 -15.76 12.68 9.89
N ASN A 322 -15.05 13.38 9.01
CA ASN A 322 -13.59 13.46 8.89
C ASN A 322 -12.80 12.23 8.32
N PRO A 323 -13.24 11.55 7.25
CA PRO A 323 -12.36 10.61 6.54
C PRO A 323 -11.04 11.26 6.10
N VAL A 324 -10.00 10.42 6.04
CA VAL A 324 -8.64 10.83 5.63
C VAL A 324 -8.16 9.96 4.49
N VAL A 325 -7.70 10.57 3.41
CA VAL A 325 -7.22 9.86 2.22
C VAL A 325 -5.83 10.35 1.83
N GLY A 326 -4.93 9.41 1.56
CA GLY A 326 -3.60 9.72 1.03
C GLY A 326 -3.23 8.86 -0.17
N GLY A 327 -2.62 9.46 -1.20
CA GLY A 327 -2.11 8.71 -2.35
C GLY A 327 -1.09 7.64 -1.99
N ILE A 328 -0.33 7.83 -0.91
CA ILE A 328 0.55 6.81 -0.33
C ILE A 328 0.06 6.41 1.06
N VAL A 329 -0.13 7.40 1.94
CA VAL A 329 -0.49 7.18 3.33
C VAL A 329 -1.66 8.03 3.81
N GLY A 330 -2.68 7.40 4.38
CA GLY A 330 -3.81 8.10 4.99
C GLY A 330 -3.36 8.96 6.17
N ARG A 331 -2.83 8.33 7.22
CA ARG A 331 -2.34 8.95 8.45
C ARG A 331 -0.87 8.60 8.68
N PHE A 332 -0.04 9.63 8.73
CA PHE A 332 1.38 9.47 8.96
C PHE A 332 1.77 9.90 10.38
N PHE A 333 2.41 8.99 11.10
CA PHE A 333 2.83 9.14 12.50
C PHE A 333 4.36 9.27 12.65
N GLY A 334 5.08 9.26 11.54
CA GLY A 334 6.54 9.37 11.50
C GLY A 334 7.09 10.77 11.41
N SER A 335 8.37 10.91 11.72
CA SER A 335 9.10 12.16 11.57
C SER A 335 9.35 12.51 10.10
N THR A 336 9.80 11.56 9.27
CA THR A 336 10.13 11.80 7.85
C THR A 336 9.64 10.69 6.96
N PHE A 337 9.35 11.05 5.72
CA PHE A 337 9.07 10.13 4.62
C PHE A 337 9.79 10.64 3.38
N SER A 338 10.30 9.72 2.55
CA SER A 338 11.16 10.07 1.42
C SER A 338 10.90 9.18 0.20
N ASN A 339 11.26 9.68 -0.98
CA ASN A 339 11.23 8.91 -2.23
C ASN A 339 9.87 8.27 -2.53
N CYS A 340 8.77 8.93 -2.14
CA CYS A 340 7.42 8.40 -2.30
C CYS A 340 6.70 9.12 -3.44
N THR A 341 6.07 8.35 -4.32
CA THR A 341 5.39 8.88 -5.52
C THR A 341 3.98 8.33 -5.69
N ASN A 342 3.01 9.23 -5.80
CA ASN A 342 1.65 8.88 -6.22
C ASN A 342 1.40 9.24 -7.68
N HIS A 343 0.96 8.26 -8.45
CA HIS A 343 0.49 8.36 -9.82
C HIS A 343 -1.03 8.16 -9.94
N GLY A 344 -1.63 7.38 -9.04
CA GLY A 344 -3.06 7.09 -9.05
C GLY A 344 -3.91 8.31 -8.73
N ASP A 345 -5.04 8.46 -9.43
CA ASP A 345 -6.01 9.52 -9.15
C ASP A 345 -6.72 9.24 -7.82
N ILE A 346 -7.00 10.30 -7.07
CA ILE A 346 -7.77 10.26 -5.82
C ILE A 346 -9.12 10.91 -6.06
N THR A 347 -10.20 10.14 -5.92
CA THR A 347 -11.56 10.63 -6.05
C THR A 347 -12.32 10.42 -4.74
N VAL A 348 -12.84 11.50 -4.18
CA VAL A 348 -13.77 11.47 -3.06
C VAL A 348 -15.15 11.82 -3.57
N ASN A 349 -16.07 10.88 -3.43
CA ASN A 349 -17.48 11.03 -3.75
C ASN A 349 -18.31 10.93 -2.46
N GLY A 350 -19.24 11.86 -2.27
CA GLY A 350 -20.26 11.75 -1.24
C GLY A 350 -20.45 13.02 -0.41
N ASN A 351 -21.41 12.98 0.50
CA ASN A 351 -21.85 14.13 1.30
C ASN A 351 -21.07 14.28 2.63
N ALA A 352 -19.80 13.88 2.64
CA ALA A 352 -18.97 13.96 3.83
C ALA A 352 -19.03 15.35 4.47
N LEU A 353 -19.24 15.41 5.79
CA LEU A 353 -19.27 16.67 6.54
C LEU A 353 -17.94 17.42 6.44
N SER A 354 -16.85 16.65 6.36
CA SER A 354 -15.48 17.11 6.26
C SER A 354 -14.60 15.98 5.72
N VAL A 355 -13.62 16.27 4.87
CA VAL A 355 -12.62 15.29 4.41
C VAL A 355 -11.23 15.94 4.36
N THR A 356 -10.21 15.14 4.65
CA THR A 356 -8.80 15.53 4.44
C THR A 356 -8.17 14.64 3.38
N VAL A 357 -7.60 15.24 2.34
CA VAL A 357 -6.98 14.51 1.22
C VAL A 357 -5.60 15.03 0.92
N GLY A 358 -4.61 14.13 0.84
CA GLY A 358 -3.29 14.45 0.32
C GLY A 358 -2.93 13.57 -0.86
N GLY A 359 -2.30 14.14 -1.89
CA GLY A 359 -1.75 13.33 -2.97
C GLY A 359 -0.68 12.35 -2.49
N ILE A 360 -0.09 12.55 -1.32
CA ILE A 360 0.83 11.59 -0.67
C ILE A 360 0.37 11.26 0.74
N VAL A 361 0.25 12.28 1.61
CA VAL A 361 -0.13 12.12 3.02
C VAL A 361 -1.48 12.78 3.26
N GLY A 362 -2.49 12.03 3.68
CA GLY A 362 -3.77 12.61 4.06
C GLY A 362 -3.64 13.54 5.27
N LEU A 363 -3.26 12.97 6.41
CA LEU A 363 -3.07 13.69 7.68
C LEU A 363 -1.73 13.34 8.32
N ARG A 364 -0.96 14.35 8.69
CA ARG A 364 0.29 14.20 9.44
C ARG A 364 0.11 14.59 10.90
N LEU A 365 0.53 13.72 11.84
CA LEU A 365 0.21 13.83 13.27
C LEU A 365 1.41 14.03 14.21
N VAL A 366 2.62 14.30 13.70
CA VAL A 366 3.83 14.35 14.54
C VAL A 366 4.09 15.72 15.15
N SER A 367 4.30 15.75 16.47
CA SER A 367 4.44 16.97 17.26
C SER A 367 5.75 17.75 17.01
N SER A 368 6.92 17.12 16.88
CA SER A 368 8.18 17.85 16.63
C SER A 368 9.18 17.05 15.79
N ASN A 369 9.72 17.67 14.74
CA ASN A 369 10.83 17.13 13.94
C ASN A 369 11.69 18.27 13.41
N THR A 370 12.97 17.98 13.19
CA THR A 370 13.93 18.86 12.49
C THR A 370 14.31 18.31 11.12
N ASP A 371 13.97 17.05 10.85
CA ASP A 371 14.34 16.36 9.62
C ASP A 371 13.33 16.62 8.50
N ALA A 372 13.85 16.74 7.28
CA ALA A 372 13.06 17.02 6.09
C ALA A 372 12.54 15.74 5.44
N SER A 373 11.27 15.75 5.03
CA SER A 373 10.76 14.87 3.99
C SER A 373 11.23 15.38 2.62
N VAL A 374 11.77 14.49 1.78
CA VAL A 374 12.44 14.85 0.52
C VAL A 374 12.04 13.90 -0.62
N LYS A 375 11.99 14.41 -1.86
CA LYS A 375 11.58 13.66 -3.07
C LYS A 375 10.18 13.07 -2.95
N ILE A 376 9.24 13.94 -2.63
CA ILE A 376 7.83 13.60 -2.51
C ILE A 376 7.10 14.11 -3.74
N ILE A 377 6.44 13.21 -4.48
CA ILE A 377 5.92 13.51 -5.80
C ILE A 377 4.47 13.06 -5.91
N ASN A 378 3.57 13.99 -6.23
CA ASN A 378 2.23 13.64 -6.68
C ASN A 378 2.05 14.00 -8.15
N SER A 379 1.53 13.06 -8.93
CA SER A 379 1.12 13.25 -10.32
C SER A 379 -0.34 12.85 -10.58
N GLY A 380 -0.97 12.12 -9.65
CA GLY A 380 -2.40 11.79 -9.71
C GLY A 380 -3.27 13.00 -9.38
N ASN A 381 -4.39 13.14 -10.09
CA ASN A 381 -5.35 14.19 -9.83
C ASN A 381 -6.10 13.94 -8.52
N ILE A 382 -6.50 15.01 -7.86
CA ILE A 382 -7.30 14.97 -6.64
C ILE A 382 -8.64 15.65 -6.94
N VAL A 383 -9.72 14.89 -6.80
CA VAL A 383 -11.09 15.38 -7.03
C VAL A 383 -11.92 15.09 -5.79
N CYS A 384 -12.50 16.14 -5.20
CA CYS A 384 -13.49 15.99 -4.14
C CYS A 384 -14.82 16.60 -4.59
N ASN A 385 -15.82 15.74 -4.78
CA ASN A 385 -17.12 16.10 -5.33
C ASN A 385 -18.15 16.28 -4.22
N ASN A 386 -18.81 17.44 -4.18
CA ASN A 386 -19.97 17.72 -3.31
C ASN A 386 -19.71 17.52 -1.81
N VAL A 387 -18.48 17.75 -1.37
CA VAL A 387 -18.08 17.66 0.03
C VAL A 387 -18.45 18.96 0.76
N LYS A 388 -19.00 18.87 1.97
CA LYS A 388 -19.38 20.08 2.73
C LYS A 388 -18.14 20.87 3.11
N SER A 389 -17.12 20.19 3.62
CA SER A 389 -15.81 20.75 3.93
C SER A 389 -14.69 19.85 3.41
N ALA A 390 -13.68 20.43 2.77
CA ALA A 390 -12.51 19.68 2.32
C ALA A 390 -11.22 20.45 2.53
N VAL A 391 -10.21 19.72 3.01
CA VAL A 391 -8.84 20.20 3.13
C VAL A 391 -7.98 19.31 2.24
N CYS A 392 -7.53 19.85 1.09
CA CYS A 392 -6.80 19.05 0.10
C CYS A 392 -5.46 19.66 -0.27
N GLY A 393 -4.41 18.86 -0.17
CA GLY A 393 -3.06 19.23 -0.60
C GLY A 393 -2.54 18.30 -1.67
N GLY A 394 -1.85 18.85 -2.66
CA GLY A 394 -1.21 18.03 -3.69
C GLY A 394 -0.19 17.06 -3.11
N LEU A 395 0.47 17.38 -2.00
CA LEU A 395 1.32 16.45 -1.26
C LEU A 395 0.72 16.06 0.09
N VAL A 396 0.37 17.04 0.93
CA VAL A 396 -0.12 16.81 2.30
C VAL A 396 -1.48 17.46 2.48
N GLY A 397 -2.50 16.69 2.84
CA GLY A 397 -3.84 17.23 3.08
C GLY A 397 -3.85 18.20 4.24
N ALA A 398 -3.69 17.67 5.45
CA ALA A 398 -3.54 18.46 6.66
C ALA A 398 -2.32 18.05 7.47
N ASN A 399 -1.75 19.02 8.18
CA ASN A 399 -0.63 18.80 9.08
C ASN A 399 -0.91 19.39 10.46
N ALA A 400 -0.70 18.58 11.50
CA ALA A 400 -0.98 18.89 12.91
C ALA A 400 0.28 19.06 13.78
N GLY A 401 1.48 19.10 13.20
CA GLY A 401 2.70 19.46 13.93
C GLY A 401 3.83 19.93 13.01
N THR A 402 5.11 19.70 13.36
CA THR A 402 6.21 20.27 12.56
C THR A 402 6.32 19.56 11.20
N THR A 403 6.42 20.33 10.13
CA THR A 403 6.60 19.78 8.77
C THR A 403 7.69 20.52 8.03
N ILE A 404 8.71 19.76 7.62
CA ILE A 404 9.73 20.24 6.70
C ILE A 404 9.61 19.41 5.43
N VAL A 405 9.23 20.03 4.31
CA VAL A 405 9.18 19.38 2.99
C VAL A 405 10.15 20.10 2.08
N LYS A 406 11.05 19.34 1.48
CA LYS A 406 12.08 19.86 0.57
C LYS A 406 12.12 19.10 -0.74
N ALA A 407 12.58 19.73 -1.81
CA ALA A 407 12.79 19.10 -3.11
C ALA A 407 11.65 18.14 -3.51
N SER A 408 10.44 18.69 -3.59
CA SER A 408 9.20 17.92 -3.73
C SER A 408 8.17 18.69 -4.55
N PHE A 409 7.27 18.00 -5.24
CA PHE A 409 6.33 18.69 -6.11
C PHE A 409 5.00 17.98 -6.36
N ASN A 410 4.02 18.80 -6.75
CA ASN A 410 2.74 18.34 -7.28
C ASN A 410 2.59 18.70 -8.77
N LYS A 411 2.22 17.71 -9.59
CA LYS A 411 1.78 17.86 -10.99
C LYS A 411 0.30 17.53 -11.19
N GLY A 412 -0.33 16.82 -10.25
CA GLY A 412 -1.73 16.45 -10.32
C GLY A 412 -2.65 17.66 -10.11
N ASN A 413 -3.75 17.75 -10.87
CA ASN A 413 -4.73 18.80 -10.68
C ASN A 413 -5.53 18.58 -9.39
N ILE A 414 -5.97 19.65 -8.73
CA ILE A 414 -6.79 19.61 -7.52
C ILE A 414 -8.12 20.31 -7.82
N THR A 415 -9.23 19.59 -7.70
CA THR A 415 -10.58 20.12 -7.97
C THR A 415 -11.50 19.82 -6.80
N LEU A 416 -11.96 20.86 -6.10
CA LEU A 416 -12.85 20.73 -4.95
C LEU A 416 -14.17 21.48 -5.21
N THR A 417 -15.28 20.75 -5.24
CA THR A 417 -16.63 21.32 -5.27
C THR A 417 -17.30 21.16 -3.90
N GLY A 418 -17.94 22.22 -3.40
CA GLY A 418 -18.48 22.23 -2.04
C GLY A 418 -18.68 23.62 -1.46
N THR A 419 -19.06 23.70 -0.19
CA THR A 419 -19.37 24.99 0.46
C THR A 419 -18.19 25.60 1.23
N THR A 420 -17.32 24.78 1.84
CA THR A 420 -16.15 25.26 2.59
C THR A 420 -14.89 24.47 2.27
N ASN A 421 -14.16 24.84 1.22
CA ASN A 421 -13.02 24.06 0.73
C ASN A 421 -11.71 24.86 0.75
N TYR A 422 -10.62 24.19 1.15
CA TYR A 422 -9.26 24.72 1.18
C TYR A 422 -8.35 23.82 0.34
N ALA A 423 -7.73 24.39 -0.70
CA ALA A 423 -6.84 23.67 -1.61
C ALA A 423 -5.45 24.28 -1.66
N GLY A 424 -4.41 23.47 -1.53
CA GLY A 424 -3.04 23.91 -1.77
C GLY A 424 -2.27 22.96 -2.66
N GLY A 425 -1.44 23.49 -3.55
CA GLY A 425 -0.64 22.66 -4.45
C GLY A 425 0.33 21.73 -3.71
N ILE A 426 0.80 22.13 -2.53
CA ILE A 426 1.64 21.31 -1.66
C ILE A 426 0.87 20.89 -0.41
N ILE A 427 0.33 21.86 0.35
CA ILE A 427 -0.41 21.59 1.59
C ILE A 427 -1.80 22.21 1.55
N GLY A 428 -2.83 21.43 1.86
CA GLY A 428 -4.20 21.93 1.93
C GLY A 428 -4.44 22.85 3.13
N GLY A 429 -4.17 22.34 4.33
CA GLY A 429 -4.39 23.05 5.58
C GLY A 429 -3.27 22.82 6.60
N LEU A 430 -2.87 23.90 7.26
CA LEU A 430 -1.91 23.87 8.36
C LEU A 430 -2.64 24.26 9.64
N ASN A 431 -2.62 23.36 10.64
CA ASN A 431 -3.09 23.66 11.99
C ASN A 431 -1.87 23.66 12.91
N ILE A 432 -1.38 24.85 13.25
CA ILE A 432 -0.11 25.00 13.97
C ILE A 432 -0.27 24.72 15.46
N ARG A 433 0.42 23.67 15.90
CA ARG A 433 1.01 23.62 17.26
C ARG A 433 2.52 23.87 17.24
N ASN A 434 3.20 23.64 16.11
CA ASN A 434 4.66 23.76 15.91
C ASN A 434 4.99 24.25 14.48
N GLY A 435 6.21 24.76 14.23
CA GLY A 435 6.60 25.48 12.98
C GLY A 435 6.60 24.65 11.69
N TYR A 436 6.90 25.28 10.54
CA TYR A 436 7.05 24.58 9.25
C TYR A 436 8.17 25.17 8.39
N GLY A 437 8.72 24.36 7.49
CA GLY A 437 9.74 24.78 6.53
C GLY A 437 9.54 24.17 5.15
N PHE A 438 9.28 25.01 4.15
CA PHE A 438 9.24 24.59 2.75
C PHE A 438 10.42 25.17 2.00
N GLU A 439 11.10 24.32 1.25
CA GLU A 439 12.30 24.70 0.51
C GLU A 439 12.39 23.92 -0.80
N ALA A 440 12.55 24.62 -1.92
CA ALA A 440 12.61 23.97 -3.24
C ALA A 440 11.41 23.05 -3.49
N VAL A 441 10.21 23.54 -3.22
CA VAL A 441 8.96 22.84 -3.54
C VAL A 441 8.22 23.55 -4.65
N TYR A 442 7.46 22.81 -5.46
CA TYR A 442 6.67 23.46 -6.50
C TYR A 442 5.37 22.76 -6.87
N ASN A 443 4.44 23.55 -7.40
CA ASN A 443 3.20 23.07 -7.97
C ASN A 443 3.09 23.44 -9.45
N THR A 444 2.68 22.48 -10.28
CA THR A 444 2.34 22.68 -11.70
C THR A 444 0.89 22.27 -12.01
N GLY A 445 0.26 21.49 -11.13
CA GLY A 445 -1.15 21.11 -11.28
C GLY A 445 -2.08 22.30 -11.07
N ASN A 446 -3.15 22.39 -11.87
CA ASN A 446 -4.16 23.42 -11.69
C ASN A 446 -4.96 23.17 -10.42
N ILE A 447 -5.32 24.24 -9.72
CA ILE A 447 -6.07 24.21 -8.47
C ILE A 447 -7.38 24.98 -8.67
N SER A 448 -8.50 24.29 -8.47
CA SER A 448 -9.84 24.86 -8.47
C SER A 448 -10.54 24.51 -7.16
N ALA A 449 -10.93 25.51 -6.39
CA ALA A 449 -11.68 25.34 -5.14
C ALA A 449 -12.76 26.40 -5.01
N SER A 450 -13.91 26.04 -4.43
CA SER A 450 -15.04 26.97 -4.29
C SER A 450 -14.79 28.15 -3.32
N LYS A 451 -13.83 28.05 -2.38
CA LYS A 451 -13.61 29.07 -1.34
C LYS A 451 -12.17 29.59 -1.30
N ILE A 452 -11.20 28.77 -0.88
CA ILE A 452 -9.80 29.20 -0.71
C ILE A 452 -8.86 28.28 -1.46
N ALA A 453 -7.95 28.86 -2.23
CA ALA A 453 -6.89 28.13 -2.91
C ALA A 453 -5.57 28.90 -2.88
N GLY A 454 -4.47 28.18 -2.64
CA GLY A 454 -3.13 28.71 -2.79
C GLY A 454 -2.24 27.84 -3.65
N GLY A 455 -1.37 28.45 -4.44
CA GLY A 455 -0.46 27.72 -5.32
C GLY A 455 0.41 26.70 -4.58
N LEU A 456 0.83 26.99 -3.34
CA LEU A 456 1.57 26.06 -2.48
C LEU A 456 0.77 25.66 -1.24
N ILE A 457 0.20 26.63 -0.52
CA ILE A 457 -0.52 26.40 0.74
C ILE A 457 -1.96 26.90 0.59
N GLY A 458 -2.95 26.07 0.87
CA GLY A 458 -4.35 26.47 0.81
C GLY A 458 -4.72 27.44 1.92
N SER A 459 -4.76 26.92 3.15
CA SER A 459 -5.11 27.71 4.34
C SER A 459 -4.09 27.52 5.46
N TYR A 460 -3.78 28.63 6.11
CA TYR A 460 -2.93 28.68 7.28
C TYR A 460 -3.75 29.17 8.49
N GLN A 461 -4.11 28.26 9.41
CA GLN A 461 -4.96 28.56 10.57
C GLN A 461 -4.22 28.28 11.89
N LEU A 462 -4.42 29.15 12.89
CA LEU A 462 -3.96 28.91 14.26
C LEU A 462 -4.77 27.78 14.90
N GLY A 463 -4.07 26.79 15.47
CA GLY A 463 -4.61 26.02 16.58
C GLY A 463 -4.49 26.85 17.87
N GLU A 464 -5.35 26.59 18.85
CA GLU A 464 -5.19 27.15 20.19
C GLU A 464 -3.85 26.66 20.79
N GLY A 465 -2.83 27.54 20.85
CA GLY A 465 -1.52 27.23 21.42
C GLY A 465 -0.39 28.15 20.92
N ASN A 466 0.48 28.60 21.83
CA ASN A 466 1.59 29.53 21.53
C ASN A 466 2.61 28.91 20.55
N GLY A 467 2.57 29.36 19.30
CA GLY A 467 3.45 28.91 18.21
C GLY A 467 4.89 29.39 18.34
N GLY A 468 5.75 28.54 18.93
CA GLY A 468 7.19 28.80 19.11
C GLY A 468 8.13 28.35 17.97
N GLY A 469 7.60 27.98 16.80
CA GLY A 469 8.42 27.49 15.67
C GLY A 469 8.58 28.50 14.53
N THR A 470 9.71 28.46 13.82
CA THR A 470 9.96 29.25 12.60
C THR A 470 9.07 28.75 11.46
N ASN A 471 8.50 29.68 10.68
CA ASN A 471 7.57 29.40 9.58
C ASN A 471 8.14 29.99 8.28
N THR A 472 8.67 29.13 7.40
CA THR A 472 9.37 29.58 6.19
C THR A 472 8.85 28.91 4.92
N ILE A 473 8.75 29.71 3.85
CA ILE A 473 8.58 29.24 2.48
C ILE A 473 9.69 29.88 1.67
N GLU A 474 10.59 29.05 1.17
CA GLU A 474 11.79 29.54 0.50
C GLU A 474 11.95 28.89 -0.86
N ARG A 475 12.36 29.69 -1.84
CA ARG A 475 12.87 29.18 -3.13
C ARG A 475 11.93 28.16 -3.73
N SER A 476 10.65 28.52 -3.80
CA SER A 476 9.55 27.61 -4.15
C SER A 476 8.62 28.29 -5.13
N TYR A 477 7.88 27.53 -5.92
CA TYR A 477 7.06 28.17 -6.96
C TYR A 477 5.79 27.46 -7.37
N ASN A 478 4.83 28.23 -7.90
CA ASN A 478 3.62 27.71 -8.51
C ASN A 478 3.49 28.13 -9.98
N THR A 479 3.19 27.20 -10.86
CA THR A 479 2.86 27.48 -12.27
C THR A 479 1.47 27.02 -12.67
N GLY A 480 0.81 26.21 -11.82
CA GLY A 480 -0.57 25.83 -11.99
C GLY A 480 -1.50 27.03 -11.82
N THR A 481 -2.60 27.04 -12.56
CA THR A 481 -3.65 28.06 -12.40
C THR A 481 -4.31 27.89 -11.03
N VAL A 482 -4.58 28.98 -10.32
CA VAL A 482 -5.26 28.95 -9.02
C VAL A 482 -6.60 29.69 -9.16
N THR A 483 -7.70 28.98 -8.92
CA THR A 483 -9.07 29.52 -9.05
C THR A 483 -9.87 29.26 -7.78
N ALA A 484 -10.23 30.34 -7.08
CA ALA A 484 -11.08 30.35 -5.89
C ALA A 484 -11.59 31.76 -5.61
N ILE A 485 -12.53 31.92 -4.66
CA ILE A 485 -12.95 33.25 -4.15
C ILE A 485 -11.75 33.98 -3.55
N THR A 486 -10.99 33.27 -2.69
CA THR A 486 -9.73 33.73 -2.13
C THR A 486 -8.61 32.91 -2.75
N ALA A 487 -7.90 33.50 -3.72
CA ALA A 487 -6.81 32.85 -4.45
C ALA A 487 -5.47 33.54 -4.17
N GLY A 488 -4.44 32.76 -3.85
CA GLY A 488 -3.07 33.26 -3.67
C GLY A 488 -2.04 32.47 -4.48
N GLY A 489 -1.04 33.17 -5.01
CA GLY A 489 0.02 32.54 -5.81
C GLY A 489 0.89 31.58 -5.00
N VAL A 490 1.06 31.87 -3.71
CA VAL A 490 1.80 31.05 -2.75
C VAL A 490 0.86 30.52 -1.67
N ILE A 491 0.16 31.41 -0.95
CA ILE A 491 -0.76 31.06 0.14
C ILE A 491 -2.17 31.57 -0.19
N GLY A 492 -3.19 30.71 -0.09
CA GLY A 492 -4.57 31.12 -0.29
C GLY A 492 -5.04 32.07 0.80
N GLN A 493 -5.10 31.59 2.04
CA GLN A 493 -5.48 32.38 3.21
C GLN A 493 -4.48 32.25 4.36
N ASP A 494 -4.15 33.38 4.98
CA ASP A 494 -3.29 33.49 6.16
C ASP A 494 -4.05 34.06 7.37
N ASP A 495 -4.40 33.18 8.32
CA ASP A 495 -5.15 33.53 9.53
C ASP A 495 -4.33 33.45 10.82
N ALA A 496 -3.01 33.42 10.73
CA ALA A 496 -2.18 33.19 11.91
C ALA A 496 -1.32 34.38 12.30
N SER A 497 -1.38 34.73 13.59
CA SER A 497 -0.63 35.81 14.22
C SER A 497 0.88 35.56 14.38
N THR A 498 1.40 34.41 13.94
CA THR A 498 2.83 34.07 14.01
C THR A 498 3.65 34.74 12.91
N ASN A 499 4.92 35.05 13.23
CA ASN A 499 5.89 35.53 12.24
C ASN A 499 6.13 34.46 11.17
N LYS A 500 6.09 34.89 9.91
CA LYS A 500 6.29 34.06 8.72
C LYS A 500 7.23 34.76 7.76
N THR A 501 8.04 33.97 7.07
CA THR A 501 8.96 34.46 6.03
C THR A 501 8.64 33.77 4.71
N ILE A 502 8.30 34.58 3.71
CA ILE A 502 8.18 34.14 2.31
C ILE A 502 9.37 34.75 1.57
N SER A 503 10.30 33.91 1.13
CA SER A 503 11.53 34.35 0.50
C SER A 503 11.77 33.65 -0.84
N ASN A 504 12.14 34.44 -1.86
CA ASN A 504 12.52 33.95 -3.18
C ASN A 504 11.50 32.99 -3.81
N CYS A 505 10.21 33.25 -3.59
CA CYS A 505 9.10 32.44 -4.10
C CYS A 505 8.48 33.06 -5.35
N PHE A 506 8.06 32.21 -6.29
CA PHE A 506 7.53 32.67 -7.57
C PHE A 506 6.17 32.07 -7.91
N TRP A 507 5.34 32.79 -8.64
CA TRP A 507 4.08 32.24 -9.15
C TRP A 507 3.72 32.76 -10.54
N LYS A 508 2.95 31.97 -11.28
CA LYS A 508 2.35 32.39 -12.54
C LYS A 508 1.07 33.20 -12.28
N ASP A 509 0.89 34.26 -13.03
CA ASP A 509 -0.31 35.12 -12.92
C ASP A 509 -1.55 34.52 -13.63
N ILE A 510 -2.74 35.01 -13.28
CA ILE A 510 -4.00 34.66 -13.97
C ILE A 510 -4.23 35.66 -15.12
N PRO A 511 -4.65 35.21 -16.31
CA PRO A 511 -4.93 36.10 -17.44
C PRO A 511 -6.06 37.14 -17.25
N THR A 512 -6.83 37.09 -16.16
CA THR A 512 -8.10 37.84 -16.01
C THR A 512 -7.96 39.28 -15.49
N GLY A 513 -6.74 39.83 -15.46
CA GLY A 513 -6.51 41.27 -15.22
C GLY A 513 -6.43 41.71 -13.75
N ASN A 514 -6.70 40.81 -12.79
CA ASN A 514 -6.40 41.02 -11.37
C ASN A 514 -5.24 40.09 -10.98
N ALA A 515 -4.04 40.65 -10.90
CA ALA A 515 -2.85 39.87 -10.60
C ALA A 515 -2.99 39.13 -9.26
N ILE A 516 -2.70 37.81 -9.21
CA ILE A 516 -2.72 37.13 -7.91
C ILE A 516 -1.58 37.67 -7.07
N ARG A 517 -1.87 38.04 -5.82
CA ARG A 517 -0.87 38.35 -4.81
C ARG A 517 -0.22 37.06 -4.30
N ALA A 518 0.94 37.16 -3.65
CA ALA A 518 1.53 36.02 -2.97
C ALA A 518 0.55 35.38 -1.97
N VAL A 519 -0.19 36.22 -1.23
CA VAL A 519 -1.23 35.83 -0.27
C VAL A 519 -2.58 36.36 -0.74
N GLY A 520 -3.55 35.46 -0.91
CA GLY A 520 -4.88 35.81 -1.43
C GLY A 520 -5.76 36.55 -0.43
N GLY A 521 -5.80 36.09 0.82
CA GLY A 521 -6.55 36.72 1.91
C GLY A 521 -5.79 36.64 3.23
N SER A 522 -5.99 37.64 4.09
CA SER A 522 -5.40 37.67 5.43
C SER A 522 -6.35 38.31 6.43
N SER A 523 -6.56 37.67 7.57
CA SER A 523 -7.36 38.20 8.69
C SER A 523 -6.51 38.93 9.74
N VAL A 524 -5.18 38.83 9.66
CA VAL A 524 -4.22 39.38 10.64
C VAL A 524 -3.23 40.42 10.05
N GLY A 525 -3.39 40.76 8.77
CA GLY A 525 -2.44 41.59 8.02
C GLY A 525 -1.41 40.76 7.24
N ASN A 526 -0.89 41.29 6.13
CA ASN A 526 0.08 40.57 5.31
C ASN A 526 1.36 40.25 6.11
N PRO A 527 2.07 39.14 5.83
CA PRO A 527 3.33 38.80 6.47
C PRO A 527 4.34 39.95 6.46
N ALA A 528 5.12 40.02 7.54
CA ALA A 528 6.07 41.10 7.80
C ALA A 528 7.16 41.26 6.72
N THR A 529 7.48 40.21 5.95
CA THR A 529 8.48 40.26 4.87
C THR A 529 8.15 39.35 3.69
N TYR A 530 8.14 39.92 2.48
CA TYR A 530 8.19 39.20 1.20
C TYR A 530 9.50 39.55 0.50
N THR A 531 10.55 38.80 0.79
CA THR A 531 11.88 39.13 0.23
C THR A 531 12.09 38.38 -1.07
N GLY A 532 12.37 39.08 -2.16
CA GLY A 532 12.71 38.45 -3.44
C GLY A 532 11.60 37.60 -4.08
N SER A 533 10.34 37.79 -3.69
CA SER A 533 9.21 36.94 -4.11
C SER A 533 8.27 37.68 -5.08
N PHE A 534 8.03 37.10 -6.25
CA PHE A 534 7.39 37.82 -7.36
C PHE A 534 6.57 36.92 -8.29
N VAL A 535 5.70 37.53 -9.08
CA VAL A 535 5.18 36.90 -10.30
C VAL A 535 6.35 36.66 -11.27
N PHE A 536 6.39 35.48 -11.91
CA PHE A 536 7.41 35.19 -12.92
C PHE A 536 7.40 36.23 -14.05
N SER A 537 8.57 36.76 -14.38
CA SER A 537 8.76 37.68 -15.52
C SER A 537 10.22 37.66 -16.00
N ALA A 538 10.51 38.35 -17.10
CA ALA A 538 11.88 38.51 -17.59
C ALA A 538 12.83 39.16 -16.55
N SER A 539 12.31 40.06 -15.70
CA SER A 539 13.07 40.75 -14.65
C SER A 539 12.98 40.08 -13.27
N ALA A 540 12.08 39.10 -13.11
CA ALA A 540 11.88 38.38 -11.86
C ALA A 540 11.88 36.87 -12.13
N TRP A 541 13.08 36.29 -12.00
CA TRP A 541 13.34 34.89 -12.27
C TRP A 541 14.25 34.28 -11.17
N PRO A 542 14.11 32.99 -10.86
CA PRO A 542 15.04 32.25 -10.00
C PRO A 542 16.52 32.43 -10.37
N ALA A 543 17.36 32.72 -9.37
CA ALA A 543 18.78 32.95 -9.58
C ALA A 543 19.62 32.40 -8.41
N SER A 544 20.82 31.90 -8.71
CA SER A 544 21.72 31.32 -7.71
C SER A 544 22.18 32.33 -6.64
N ALA A 545 22.29 33.61 -7.00
CA ALA A 545 22.56 34.69 -6.04
C ALA A 545 21.49 34.79 -4.92
N ASN A 546 20.28 34.28 -5.17
CA ASN A 546 19.16 34.24 -4.23
C ASN A 546 18.98 32.84 -3.59
N GLY A 547 20.03 32.01 -3.60
CA GLY A 547 20.05 30.68 -2.98
C GLY A 547 19.40 29.57 -3.81
N TRP A 548 19.00 29.84 -5.06
CA TRP A 548 18.56 28.80 -6.00
C TRP A 548 19.78 28.06 -6.56
N THR A 549 20.31 27.15 -5.75
CA THR A 549 21.56 26.46 -6.04
C THR A 549 21.31 25.22 -6.89
N VAL A 550 22.02 25.14 -8.02
CA VAL A 550 22.02 23.96 -8.88
C VAL A 550 23.02 22.93 -8.34
N GLY A 551 22.64 21.66 -8.27
CA GLY A 551 23.52 20.60 -7.79
C GLY A 551 22.85 19.23 -7.72
N ASN A 552 23.30 18.41 -6.79
CA ASN A 552 22.95 16.99 -6.68
C ASN A 552 21.94 16.69 -5.55
N GLY A 553 21.27 17.70 -5.02
CA GLY A 553 20.33 17.57 -3.90
C GLY A 553 20.95 17.61 -2.51
N SER A 554 22.25 17.87 -2.38
CA SER A 554 22.95 17.98 -1.09
C SER A 554 23.15 19.44 -0.70
N ASN A 555 23.21 19.73 0.61
CA ASN A 555 23.56 21.06 1.15
C ASN A 555 22.72 22.23 0.58
N GLY A 556 21.43 22.01 0.33
CA GLY A 556 20.53 23.02 -0.23
C GLY A 556 20.56 23.16 -1.75
N ALA A 557 21.41 22.39 -2.46
CA ALA A 557 21.52 22.42 -3.92
C ALA A 557 20.49 21.51 -4.60
N TYR A 558 19.21 21.86 -4.49
CA TYR A 558 18.08 21.02 -4.92
C TYR A 558 17.68 21.15 -6.39
N TRP A 559 18.25 22.09 -7.15
CA TRP A 559 17.85 22.33 -8.53
C TRP A 559 18.80 21.63 -9.52
N LYS A 560 18.26 21.06 -10.59
CA LYS A 560 19.02 20.60 -11.77
C LYS A 560 19.31 21.74 -12.72
N SER A 561 18.31 22.59 -12.89
CA SER A 561 18.28 23.72 -13.82
C SER A 561 17.36 24.77 -13.24
N LEU A 562 17.69 26.05 -13.46
CA LEU A 562 16.80 27.17 -13.12
C LEU A 562 15.89 27.56 -14.30
N GLY A 563 16.04 26.90 -15.44
CA GLY A 563 15.31 27.21 -16.65
C GLY A 563 15.56 28.64 -17.14
N ASN A 564 14.64 29.16 -17.95
CA ASN A 564 14.71 30.49 -18.52
C ASN A 564 13.33 31.04 -18.89
N TRP A 565 13.18 32.36 -18.73
CA TRP A 565 12.00 33.08 -19.20
C TRP A 565 11.94 33.12 -20.73
N ASN A 566 10.76 32.88 -21.29
CA ASN A 566 10.52 32.98 -22.74
C ASN A 566 9.05 33.31 -23.06
N ASN A 567 8.57 34.50 -22.66
CA ASN A 567 7.28 35.11 -23.06
C ASN A 567 6.13 34.12 -23.41
N GLY A 568 5.78 33.24 -22.47
CA GLY A 568 4.69 32.25 -22.62
C GLY A 568 5.13 30.79 -22.83
N ASN A 569 6.37 30.56 -23.31
CA ASN A 569 7.00 29.25 -23.49
C ASN A 569 8.23 29.06 -22.58
N SER A 570 8.19 29.64 -21.37
CA SER A 570 9.28 29.55 -20.40
C SER A 570 9.52 28.09 -19.97
N THR A 571 10.79 27.73 -19.84
CA THR A 571 11.18 26.47 -19.19
C THR A 571 11.40 26.79 -17.71
N TYR A 572 10.64 26.17 -16.83
CA TYR A 572 10.70 26.44 -15.39
C TYR A 572 11.83 25.65 -14.71
N PRO A 573 12.25 26.04 -13.50
CA PRO A 573 13.21 25.28 -12.72
C PRO A 573 12.81 23.82 -12.55
N GLN A 574 13.78 22.91 -12.50
CA GLN A 574 13.56 21.47 -12.29
C GLN A 574 14.42 20.98 -11.15
N LEU A 575 13.91 20.04 -10.36
CA LEU A 575 14.68 19.45 -9.26
C LEU A 575 15.77 18.52 -9.78
N TYR A 576 16.80 18.33 -8.97
CA TYR A 576 18.00 17.54 -9.30
C TYR A 576 17.76 16.08 -9.74
N PHE A 577 16.59 15.52 -9.42
CA PHE A 577 16.23 14.14 -9.74
C PHE A 577 15.19 14.02 -10.87
N GLU A 578 14.69 15.14 -11.40
CA GLU A 578 13.92 15.18 -12.65
C GLU A 578 14.86 15.16 -13.85
#